data_AF-A0A941B2Z6-F1
#
_entry.id   AF-A0A941B2Z6-F1
#
_cell.length_a   1.000
_cell.length_b   1.000
_cell.length_c   1.000
_cell.angle_alpha   90.00
_cell.angle_beta   90.00
_cell.angle_gamma   90.00
#
_symmetry.space_group_name_H-M   'P 1'
#
loop_
_entity.id
_entity.type
_entity.pdbx_description
1 polymer ?
#
loop_
_entity_poly.entity_id
_entity_poly.type
_entity_poly.pdbx_seq_one_letter_code
_entity_poly.pdbx_strand_id
1 'polypeptide(L)'
;MHVEQEHIQSWLAGREHWTLGKEVSDGFNDFLSKFPWATSRVLWSEVPHASLYLPDNDEWEDFLLEFSDLPAGRHEFVFVMYSWREPGLVCRTVDALKDIDYLYSSAPGPRYFCGADVVDGVPRPVYGDFAEYDGADEVIAHTR
;
A
#
# COMPACT_ATOMS: atom_id res chain seq x y z
N MET A 1 -0.85 -9.00 -8.52
CA MET A 1 -2.16 -8.37 -8.64
C MET A 1 -2.75 -8.89 -9.93
N HIS A 2 -3.95 -9.44 -9.94
CA HIS A 2 -4.65 -9.63 -11.20
C HIS A 2 -5.17 -8.27 -11.66
N VAL A 3 -4.27 -7.37 -12.07
CA VAL A 3 -4.64 -6.05 -12.58
C VAL A 3 -5.68 -6.19 -13.70
N GLU A 4 -5.62 -7.29 -14.44
CA GLU A 4 -6.54 -7.67 -15.52
C GLU A 4 -7.91 -8.21 -15.05
N GLN A 5 -8.13 -8.44 -13.75
CA GLN A 5 -9.46 -8.83 -13.27
C GLN A 5 -10.45 -7.69 -13.52
N GLU A 6 -11.62 -8.05 -14.06
CA GLU A 6 -12.67 -7.11 -14.48
C GLU A 6 -13.06 -6.10 -13.39
N HIS A 7 -13.01 -6.53 -12.14
CA HIS A 7 -13.37 -5.72 -10.99
C HIS A 7 -12.30 -4.65 -10.68
N ILE A 8 -11.00 -5.01 -10.75
CA ILE A 8 -9.90 -4.04 -10.66
C ILE A 8 -9.92 -3.08 -11.85
N GLN A 9 -10.16 -3.57 -13.07
CA GLN A 9 -10.28 -2.70 -14.25
C GLN A 9 -11.44 -1.71 -14.13
N SER A 10 -12.58 -2.15 -13.58
CA SER A 10 -13.73 -1.28 -13.30
C SER A 10 -13.40 -0.24 -12.22
N TRP A 11 -12.64 -0.63 -11.20
CA TRP A 11 -12.17 0.29 -10.17
C TRP A 11 -11.19 1.34 -10.74
N LEU A 12 -10.30 0.93 -11.64
CA LEU A 12 -9.35 1.85 -12.28
C LEU A 12 -10.01 2.79 -13.30
N ALA A 13 -11.21 2.47 -13.79
CA ALA A 13 -11.89 3.25 -14.81
C ALA A 13 -12.18 4.68 -14.33
N GLY A 14 -11.54 5.66 -14.98
CA GLY A 14 -11.69 7.08 -14.64
C GLY A 14 -10.83 7.56 -13.47
N ARG A 15 -10.01 6.69 -12.88
CA ARG A 15 -9.03 7.05 -11.83
C ARG A 15 -7.63 7.16 -12.42
N GLU A 16 -6.84 8.09 -11.90
CA GLU A 16 -5.43 8.22 -12.26
C GLU A 16 -4.64 7.06 -11.65
N HIS A 17 -3.95 6.30 -12.49
CA HIS A 17 -3.25 5.11 -12.08
C HIS A 17 -2.12 4.71 -13.05
N TRP A 18 -1.20 3.89 -12.55
CA TRP A 18 -0.16 3.25 -13.35
C TRP A 18 0.03 1.81 -12.92
N THR A 19 0.31 0.93 -13.89
CA THR A 19 0.79 -0.42 -13.58
C THR A 19 2.31 -0.43 -13.65
N LEU A 20 2.95 -0.87 -12.57
CA LEU A 20 4.40 -1.06 -12.53
C LEU A 20 4.73 -2.54 -12.67
N GLY A 21 5.78 -2.83 -13.44
CA GLY A 21 6.20 -4.19 -13.74
C GLY A 21 6.61 -4.98 -12.50
N LYS A 22 6.67 -6.30 -12.63
CA LYS A 22 7.01 -7.23 -11.54
C LYS A 22 8.32 -6.83 -10.85
N GLU A 23 9.30 -6.34 -11.58
CA GLU A 23 10.60 -5.90 -11.08
C GLU A 23 10.50 -4.86 -9.94
N VAL A 24 9.47 -4.02 -9.97
CA VAL A 24 9.20 -3.04 -8.91
C VAL A 24 8.63 -3.73 -7.66
N SER A 25 7.71 -4.68 -7.83
CA SER A 25 7.20 -5.50 -6.73
C SER A 25 8.31 -6.35 -6.09
N ASP A 26 9.19 -6.92 -6.92
CA ASP A 26 10.35 -7.70 -6.49
C ASP A 26 11.32 -6.85 -5.68
N GLY A 27 11.65 -5.65 -6.18
CA GLY A 27 12.51 -4.70 -5.49
C GLY A 27 11.93 -4.24 -4.15
N PHE A 28 10.60 -4.06 -4.07
CA PHE A 28 9.94 -3.73 -2.81
C PHE A 28 10.00 -4.89 -1.82
N ASN A 29 9.77 -6.13 -2.27
CA ASN A 29 9.93 -7.32 -1.44
C ASN A 29 11.38 -7.51 -0.94
N ASP A 30 12.37 -7.28 -1.79
CA ASP A 30 13.79 -7.30 -1.41
C ASP A 30 14.11 -6.22 -0.36
N PHE A 31 13.45 -5.07 -0.42
CA PHE A 31 13.54 -4.03 0.60
C PHE A 31 12.92 -4.50 1.93
N LEU A 32 11.68 -5.00 1.91
CA LEU A 32 10.97 -5.50 3.10
C LEU A 32 11.73 -6.67 3.76
N SER A 33 12.41 -7.51 2.97
CA SER A 33 13.21 -8.64 3.45
C SER A 33 14.40 -8.24 4.34
N LYS A 34 14.74 -6.94 4.42
CA LYS A 34 15.81 -6.40 5.28
C LYS A 34 15.35 -6.12 6.71
N PHE A 35 14.04 -6.11 6.96
CA PHE A 35 13.46 -5.90 8.29
C PHE A 35 13.42 -7.21 9.09
N PRO A 36 13.28 -7.17 10.42
CA PRO A 36 12.99 -8.37 11.19
C PRO A 36 11.60 -8.92 10.79
N TRP A 37 11.50 -10.22 10.57
CA TRP A 37 10.24 -10.90 10.20
C TRP A 37 9.78 -11.83 11.33
N ALA A 38 8.49 -11.78 11.60
CA ALA A 38 7.76 -12.86 12.25
C ALA A 38 7.52 -14.00 11.23
N THR A 39 6.63 -14.94 11.55
CA THR A 39 6.33 -16.08 10.66
C THR A 39 5.89 -15.67 9.25
N SER A 40 5.14 -14.57 9.11
CA SER A 40 4.54 -14.18 7.84
C SER A 40 4.46 -12.68 7.59
N ARG A 41 4.96 -11.84 8.49
CA ARG A 41 4.96 -10.37 8.34
C ARG A 41 6.17 -9.76 9.02
N VAL A 42 6.43 -8.48 8.76
CA VAL A 42 7.39 -7.69 9.50
C VAL A 42 7.05 -7.81 10.99
N LEU A 43 8.07 -8.04 11.80
CA LEU A 43 7.95 -8.07 13.25
C LEU A 43 7.87 -6.62 13.74
N TRP A 44 6.68 -6.02 13.63
CA TRP A 44 6.45 -4.61 13.93
C TRP A 44 6.85 -4.22 15.34
N SER A 45 6.82 -5.14 16.31
CA SER A 45 7.33 -4.87 17.67
C SER A 45 8.81 -4.47 17.72
N GLU A 46 9.60 -4.77 16.70
CA GLU A 46 11.02 -4.40 16.58
C GLU A 46 11.27 -3.26 15.58
N VAL A 47 10.22 -2.79 14.89
CA VAL A 47 10.31 -1.77 13.84
C VAL A 47 9.54 -0.53 14.28
N PRO A 48 10.10 0.69 14.19
CA PRO A 48 9.36 1.91 14.50
C PRO A 48 8.11 2.04 13.62
N HIS A 49 6.93 2.05 14.23
CA HIS A 49 5.66 2.05 13.52
C HIS A 49 4.59 2.88 14.23
N ALA A 50 3.53 3.17 13.50
CA ALA A 50 2.25 3.64 14.02
C ALA A 50 1.15 2.73 13.48
N SER A 51 0.17 2.41 14.33
CA SER A 51 -1.03 1.66 13.96
C SER A 51 -2.21 2.62 13.87
N LEU A 52 -2.98 2.53 12.79
CA LEU A 52 -4.22 3.26 12.59
C LEU A 52 -5.33 2.28 12.24
N TYR A 53 -6.52 2.52 12.78
CA TYR A 53 -7.70 1.72 12.49
C TYR A 53 -8.52 2.36 11.38
N LEU A 54 -8.91 1.56 10.39
CA LEU A 54 -9.82 1.95 9.34
C LEU A 54 -11.19 2.28 9.96
N PRO A 55 -11.82 3.39 9.56
CA PRO A 55 -13.11 3.77 10.11
C PRO A 55 -14.24 2.89 9.53
N ASP A 56 -15.17 2.49 10.39
CA ASP A 56 -16.39 1.75 10.00
C ASP A 56 -17.49 2.66 9.41
N ASN A 57 -17.29 3.98 9.42
CA ASN A 57 -18.32 5.00 9.16
C ASN A 57 -17.75 6.18 8.33
N ASP A 58 -18.41 7.35 8.38
CA ASP A 58 -18.01 8.56 7.66
C ASP A 58 -16.76 9.28 8.23
N GLU A 59 -16.07 8.75 9.25
CA GLU A 59 -14.86 9.33 9.89
C GLU A 59 -13.58 9.18 9.05
N TRP A 60 -13.71 9.01 7.73
CA TRP A 60 -12.58 8.92 6.79
C TRP A 60 -11.70 10.17 6.76
N GLU A 61 -12.25 11.34 7.02
CA GLU A 61 -11.46 12.59 7.02
C GLU A 61 -10.40 12.60 8.12
N ASP A 62 -10.77 12.18 9.34
CA ASP A 62 -9.86 12.13 10.48
C ASP A 62 -8.79 11.04 10.29
N PHE A 63 -9.18 9.85 9.82
CA PHE A 63 -8.23 8.79 9.48
C PHE A 63 -7.22 9.24 8.42
N LEU A 64 -7.69 9.88 7.34
CA LEU A 64 -6.82 10.34 6.26
C LEU A 64 -5.89 11.47 6.73
N LEU A 65 -6.38 12.35 7.61
CA LEU A 65 -5.55 13.39 8.22
C LEU A 65 -4.44 12.76 9.08
N GLU A 66 -4.76 11.80 9.94
CA GLU A 66 -3.77 11.11 10.77
C GLU A 66 -2.78 10.29 9.93
N PHE A 67 -3.26 9.57 8.92
CA PHE A 67 -2.40 8.84 8.00
C PHE A 67 -1.46 9.78 7.24
N SER A 68 -1.90 11.00 6.90
CA SER A 68 -1.08 11.99 6.18
C SER A 68 0.13 12.49 6.99
N ASP A 69 0.12 12.36 8.32
CA ASP A 69 1.27 12.68 9.16
C ASP A 69 2.36 11.60 9.11
N LEU A 70 2.01 10.38 8.70
CA LEU A 70 2.91 9.23 8.57
C LEU A 70 3.67 9.28 7.23
N PRO A 71 4.91 8.76 7.16
CA PRO A 71 5.71 8.82 5.94
C PRO A 71 4.98 8.34 4.68
N ALA A 72 4.35 7.15 4.74
CA ALA A 72 3.59 6.59 3.62
C ALA A 72 2.41 7.47 3.16
N GLY A 73 1.77 8.18 4.10
CA GLY A 73 0.61 9.02 3.81
C GLY A 73 0.93 10.43 3.33
N ARG A 74 2.22 10.84 3.37
CA ARG A 74 2.66 12.13 2.80
C ARG A 74 2.68 12.14 1.27
N HIS A 75 2.61 10.97 0.65
CA HIS A 75 2.59 10.83 -0.80
C HIS A 75 1.16 10.92 -1.33
N GLU A 76 0.98 11.63 -2.45
CA GLU A 76 -0.31 11.69 -3.15
C GLU A 76 -0.72 10.31 -3.69
N PHE A 77 0.27 9.48 -4.04
CA PHE A 77 0.07 8.15 -4.57
C PHE A 77 0.73 7.10 -3.68
N VAL A 78 0.22 5.88 -3.76
CA VAL A 78 0.83 4.68 -3.18
C VAL A 78 1.03 3.63 -4.26
N PHE A 79 2.11 2.87 -4.12
CA PHE A 79 2.33 1.62 -4.81
C PHE A 79 1.80 0.45 -3.96
N VAL A 80 0.75 -0.19 -4.45
CA VAL A 80 0.08 -1.35 -3.88
C VAL A 80 0.71 -2.62 -4.44
N MET A 81 1.35 -3.41 -3.58
CA MET A 81 1.95 -4.69 -3.94
C MET A 81 1.07 -5.85 -3.49
N TYR A 82 0.30 -6.40 -4.44
CA TYR A 82 -0.50 -7.59 -4.19
C TYR A 82 0.36 -8.86 -3.98
N SER A 83 1.46 -8.97 -4.72
CA SER A 83 2.44 -10.06 -4.61
C SER A 83 3.74 -9.62 -5.29
N TRP A 84 4.88 -9.99 -4.70
CA TRP A 84 6.21 -9.74 -5.29
C TRP A 84 6.44 -10.45 -6.64
N ARG A 85 5.58 -11.44 -6.94
CA ARG A 85 5.64 -12.22 -8.18
C ARG A 85 4.88 -11.61 -9.35
N GLU A 86 4.16 -10.51 -9.12
CA GLU A 86 3.23 -9.95 -10.08
C GLU A 86 3.43 -8.42 -10.20
N PRO A 87 2.95 -7.79 -11.28
CA PRO A 87 2.85 -6.34 -11.36
C PRO A 87 2.08 -5.76 -10.16
N GLY A 88 2.46 -4.55 -9.78
CA GLY A 88 1.77 -3.76 -8.77
C GLY A 88 1.10 -2.53 -9.37
N LEU A 89 0.30 -1.86 -8.55
CA LEU A 89 -0.49 -0.71 -8.97
C LEU A 89 -0.06 0.53 -8.24
N VAL A 90 0.06 1.64 -8.96
CA VAL A 90 0.13 2.97 -8.38
C VAL A 90 -1.22 3.65 -8.57
N CYS A 91 -1.79 4.13 -7.47
CA CYS A 91 -3.06 4.86 -7.45
C CYS A 91 -3.03 5.89 -6.31
N ARG A 92 -4.00 6.80 -6.28
CA ARG A 92 -4.07 7.83 -5.25
C ARG A 92 -4.20 7.21 -3.87
N THR A 93 -3.46 7.72 -2.90
CA THR A 93 -3.44 7.25 -1.51
C THR A 93 -4.85 7.21 -0.91
N VAL A 94 -5.64 8.27 -1.13
CA VAL A 94 -7.01 8.36 -0.62
C VAL A 94 -7.94 7.29 -1.21
N ASP A 95 -7.79 6.97 -2.49
CA ASP A 95 -8.59 5.95 -3.15
C ASP A 95 -8.14 4.55 -2.68
N ALA A 96 -6.82 4.35 -2.58
CA ALA A 96 -6.24 3.09 -2.15
C ALA A 96 -6.65 2.71 -0.73
N LEU A 97 -6.68 3.66 0.21
CA LEU A 97 -7.04 3.40 1.60
C LEU A 97 -8.55 3.13 1.77
N LYS A 98 -9.40 3.89 1.05
CA LYS A 98 -10.85 3.69 1.08
C LYS A 98 -11.29 2.34 0.54
N ASP A 99 -10.57 1.85 -0.46
CA ASP A 99 -10.89 0.59 -1.15
C ASP A 99 -9.80 -0.48 -0.87
N ILE A 100 -9.10 -0.42 0.26
CA ILE A 100 -7.92 -1.27 0.53
C ILE A 100 -8.28 -2.75 0.69
N ASP A 101 -9.43 -3.02 1.31
CA ASP A 101 -10.01 -4.36 1.44
C ASP A 101 -10.30 -4.97 0.06
N TYR A 102 -10.85 -4.16 -0.84
CA TYR A 102 -11.18 -4.53 -2.19
C TYR A 102 -9.92 -4.80 -3.02
N LEU A 103 -8.91 -3.92 -2.95
CA LEU A 103 -7.63 -4.05 -3.65
C LEU A 103 -6.86 -5.31 -3.22
N TYR A 104 -6.99 -5.73 -1.97
CA TYR A 104 -6.35 -6.93 -1.42
C TYR A 104 -7.28 -8.13 -1.25
N SER A 105 -8.52 -8.08 -1.75
CA SER A 105 -9.55 -9.10 -1.53
C SER A 105 -9.14 -10.53 -1.89
N SER A 106 -8.19 -10.69 -2.83
CA SER A 106 -7.66 -11.99 -3.27
C SER A 106 -6.18 -12.20 -2.90
N ALA A 107 -5.54 -11.23 -2.24
CA ALA A 107 -4.11 -11.26 -1.99
C ALA A 107 -3.74 -12.28 -0.90
N PRO A 108 -2.84 -13.24 -1.19
CA PRO A 108 -2.38 -14.17 -0.17
C PRO A 108 -1.29 -13.53 0.71
N GLY A 109 -1.42 -13.66 2.03
CA GLY A 109 -0.40 -13.24 2.99
C GLY A 109 -0.42 -11.75 3.34
N PRO A 110 0.70 -11.17 3.80
CA PRO A 110 0.76 -9.80 4.28
C PRO A 110 0.65 -8.78 3.12
N ARG A 111 -0.08 -7.69 3.36
CA ARG A 111 -0.54 -6.77 2.31
C ARG A 111 0.22 -5.45 2.43
N TYR A 112 1.33 -5.35 1.72
CA TYR A 112 2.21 -4.18 1.81
C TYR A 112 2.01 -3.21 0.67
N PHE A 113 2.03 -1.93 1.02
CA PHE A 113 2.09 -0.83 0.09
C PHE A 113 3.13 0.19 0.56
N CYS A 114 3.55 1.08 -0.35
CA CYS A 114 4.44 2.18 0.00
C CYS A 114 4.03 3.46 -0.72
N GLY A 115 4.49 4.60 -0.22
CA GLY A 115 4.34 5.88 -0.90
C GLY A 115 4.93 5.85 -2.31
N ALA A 116 4.43 6.69 -3.19
CA ALA A 116 4.95 6.85 -4.54
C ALA A 116 4.86 8.32 -4.98
N ASP A 117 5.95 8.80 -5.57
CA ASP A 117 6.01 10.12 -6.20
C ASP A 117 5.86 9.99 -7.70
N VAL A 118 5.23 10.98 -8.34
CA VAL A 118 5.16 11.06 -9.81
C VAL A 118 6.06 12.19 -10.27
N VAL A 119 7.19 11.83 -10.90
CA VAL A 119 8.19 12.77 -11.41
C VAL A 119 8.19 12.68 -12.93
N ASP A 120 7.89 13.79 -13.60
CA ASP A 120 7.78 13.86 -15.06
C ASP A 120 6.79 12.82 -15.65
N GLY A 121 5.69 12.57 -14.93
CA GLY A 121 4.67 11.59 -15.32
C GLY A 121 5.07 10.13 -15.12
N VAL A 122 6.23 9.87 -14.49
CA VAL A 122 6.71 8.53 -14.18
C VAL A 122 6.57 8.27 -12.68
N PRO A 123 5.76 7.29 -12.26
CA PRO A 123 5.63 6.93 -10.85
C PRO A 123 6.90 6.25 -10.34
N ARG A 124 7.30 6.63 -9.12
CA ARG A 124 8.49 6.15 -8.42
C ARG A 124 8.11 5.78 -6.98
N PRO A 125 7.99 4.48 -6.68
CA PRO A 125 7.74 4.04 -5.32
C PRO A 125 8.88 4.42 -4.38
N VAL A 126 8.53 4.78 -3.15
CA VAL A 126 9.43 5.16 -2.07
C VAL A 126 9.35 4.09 -0.99
N TYR A 127 10.12 3.02 -1.16
CA TYR A 127 9.98 1.80 -0.34
C TYR A 127 10.15 2.01 1.17
N GLY A 128 10.91 3.03 1.60
CA GLY A 128 11.08 3.35 3.02
C GLY A 128 9.79 3.80 3.70
N ASP A 129 8.89 4.37 2.91
CA ASP A 129 7.63 4.95 3.37
C ASP A 129 6.52 3.92 3.15
N PHE A 130 6.64 2.78 3.83
CA PHE A 130 5.75 1.63 3.66
C PHE A 130 4.77 1.43 4.80
N ALA A 131 3.70 0.70 4.49
CA ALA A 131 2.71 0.26 5.45
C ALA A 131 2.20 -1.14 5.10
N GLU A 132 1.63 -1.79 6.11
CA GLU A 132 0.93 -3.06 6.02
C GLU A 132 -0.55 -2.84 6.31
N TYR A 133 -1.41 -3.42 5.49
CA TYR A 133 -2.81 -3.64 5.84
C TYR A 133 -2.97 -5.05 6.41
N ASP A 134 -3.61 -5.15 7.56
CA ASP A 134 -3.56 -6.38 8.35
C ASP A 134 -4.42 -7.52 7.79
N GLY A 135 -5.47 -7.20 7.06
CA GLY A 135 -6.51 -8.20 6.82
C GLY A 135 -7.93 -7.66 6.86
N ALA A 136 -8.17 -6.73 7.77
CA ALA A 136 -9.47 -6.42 8.33
C ALA A 136 -9.67 -4.92 8.51
N ASP A 137 -9.04 -4.32 9.52
CA ASP A 137 -9.35 -2.96 9.96
C ASP A 137 -8.11 -2.18 10.42
N GLU A 138 -6.90 -2.71 10.27
CA GLU A 138 -5.69 -2.05 10.76
C GLU A 138 -4.68 -1.79 9.64
N VAL A 139 -4.16 -0.56 9.60
CA VAL A 139 -3.00 -0.15 8.82
C VAL A 139 -1.84 0.14 9.77
N ILE A 140 -0.73 -0.58 9.58
CA ILE A 140 0.50 -0.41 10.35
C ILE A 140 1.55 0.25 9.44
N ALA A 141 1.94 1.49 9.71
CA ALA A 141 2.88 2.24 8.88
C ALA A 141 4.24 2.38 9.54
N HIS A 142 5.31 2.27 8.75
CA HIS A 142 6.67 2.57 9.15
C HIS A 142 6.86 4.08 9.40
N THR A 143 7.58 4.45 10.47
CA THR A 143 7.68 5.85 10.92
C THR A 143 9.08 6.48 10.78
N ARG A 144 10.03 5.82 10.10
CA ARG A 144 11.43 6.30 9.99
C ARG A 144 11.97 6.36 8.57
#